data_AF-A0A3C0QX27-F1
#
_entry.id   AF-A0A3C0QX27-F1
#
_cell.length_a   1.000
_cell.length_b   1.000
_cell.length_c   1.000
_cell.angle_alpha   90.00
_cell.angle_beta   90.00
_cell.angle_gamma   90.00
#
_symmetry.space_group_name_H-M   'P 1'
#
loop_
_entity.id
_entity.type
_entity.pdbx_description
1 polymer ?
#
loop_
_entity_poly.entity_id
_entity_poly.type
_entity_poly.pdbx_seq_one_letter_code
_entity_poly.pdbx_strand_id
1 'polypeptide(L)'
;MELNTLEIKEQTEVFGFTSIRDLVNKTLRNNYGAVKTGNATSTGFKKLDNVIGGFHNGDLITIAVKPGMGKTAFLLSVANNLAIKNNFSIAVFTSERSSQK
;
A
#
# COMPACT_ATOMS: atom_id res chain seq x y z
N MET A 1 -6.34 18.40 36.85
CA MET A 1 -7.07 18.16 35.59
C MET A 1 -6.14 17.34 34.72
N GLU A 2 -6.58 16.14 34.40
CA GLU A 2 -5.77 14.91 34.29
C GLU A 2 -4.81 14.87 33.10
N LEU A 3 -3.62 14.33 33.36
CA LEU A 3 -2.66 13.87 32.37
C LEU A 3 -3.22 12.58 31.77
N ASN A 4 -3.69 12.63 30.52
CA ASN A 4 -4.05 11.44 29.75
C ASN A 4 -2.78 10.64 29.46
N THR A 5 -2.47 9.70 30.35
CA THR A 5 -1.50 8.63 30.16
C THR A 5 -1.87 7.84 28.90
N LEU A 6 -0.99 7.84 27.91
CA LEU A 6 -1.10 7.01 26.72
C LEU A 6 -0.91 5.55 27.16
N GLU A 7 -2.02 4.83 27.26
CA GLU A 7 -2.04 3.40 27.52
C GLU A 7 -1.48 2.69 26.28
N ILE A 8 -0.19 2.33 26.33
CA ILE A 8 0.43 1.48 25.30
C ILE A 8 -0.15 0.08 25.49
N LYS A 9 -1.16 -0.25 24.69
CA LYS A 9 -1.67 -1.62 24.59
C LYS A 9 -0.66 -2.43 23.79
N GLU A 10 0.19 -3.15 24.51
CA GLU A 10 1.12 -4.13 23.94
C GLU A 10 0.29 -5.22 23.23
N GLN A 11 0.18 -5.11 21.91
CA GLN A 11 -0.43 -6.14 21.09
C GLN A 11 0.59 -7.26 20.92
N THR A 12 0.54 -8.24 21.81
CA THR A 12 1.22 -9.52 21.59
C THR A 12 0.58 -10.16 20.36
N GLU A 13 1.24 -10.07 19.20
CA GLU A 13 0.81 -10.85 18.03
C GLU A 13 0.97 -12.34 18.35
N VAL A 14 -0.14 -12.97 18.72
CA VAL A 14 -0.25 -14.41 18.77
C VAL A 14 -0.16 -14.89 17.32
N PHE A 15 0.98 -15.46 16.92
CA PHE A 15 1.08 -16.17 15.65
C PHE A 15 0.06 -17.31 15.65
N GLY A 16 -1.11 -17.05 15.06
CA GLY A 16 -2.20 -18.01 14.97
C GLY A 16 -1.83 -19.10 13.98
N PHE A 17 -1.68 -20.33 14.46
CA PHE A 17 -1.50 -21.48 13.59
C PHE A 17 -2.80 -21.76 12.82
N THR A 18 -2.74 -21.75 11.49
CA THR A 18 -3.83 -22.16 10.60
C THR A 18 -3.44 -23.46 9.91
N SER A 19 -4.35 -24.44 9.83
CA SER A 19 -4.07 -25.67 9.10
C SER A 19 -3.98 -25.41 7.59
N ILE A 20 -3.09 -26.13 6.90
CA ILE A 20 -2.94 -25.99 5.44
C ILE A 20 -4.27 -26.30 4.73
N ARG A 21 -5.04 -27.27 5.23
CA ARG A 21 -6.36 -27.61 4.68
C ARG A 21 -7.32 -26.42 4.76
N ASP A 22 -7.32 -25.71 5.88
CA ASP A 22 -8.19 -24.54 6.07
C ASP A 22 -7.74 -23.38 5.19
N LEU A 23 -6.43 -23.16 5.04
CA LEU A 23 -5.89 -22.14 4.13
C LEU A 23 -6.24 -22.45 2.68
N VAL A 24 -6.06 -23.69 2.24
CA VAL A 24 -6.39 -24.13 0.87
C VAL A 24 -7.89 -23.96 0.62
N ASN A 25 -8.75 -24.44 1.54
CA ASN A 25 -10.20 -24.28 1.41
C ASN A 25 -10.65 -22.82 1.42
N LYS A 26 -10.03 -21.97 2.25
CA LYS A 26 -10.28 -20.52 2.31
C LYS A 26 -9.88 -19.84 1.00
N THR A 27 -8.70 -20.15 0.47
CA THR A 27 -8.19 -19.60 -0.78
C THR A 27 -9.02 -20.06 -1.96
N LEU A 28 -9.38 -21.36 -2.05
CA LEU A 28 -10.23 -21.87 -3.12
C LEU A 28 -11.61 -21.22 -3.09
N ARG A 29 -12.27 -21.12 -1.92
CA ARG A 29 -13.57 -20.44 -1.80
C ARG A 29 -13.51 -18.97 -2.18
N ASN A 30 -12.43 -18.27 -1.80
CA ASN A 30 -12.25 -16.85 -2.12
C ASN A 30 -11.97 -16.59 -3.60
N ASN A 31 -11.38 -17.55 -4.32
CA ASN A 31 -10.96 -17.38 -5.71
C ASN A 31 -11.86 -18.08 -6.75
N TYR A 32 -12.68 -19.08 -6.38
CA TYR A 32 -13.51 -19.83 -7.34
C TYR A 32 -14.89 -19.22 -7.65
N GLY A 33 -15.40 -18.29 -6.83
CA GLY A 33 -16.75 -17.70 -7.03
C GLY A 33 -16.76 -16.32 -7.71
N ALA A 34 -15.61 -15.67 -7.73
CA ALA A 34 -15.38 -14.44 -8.47
C ALA A 34 -13.91 -14.50 -8.82
N VAL A 35 -13.58 -14.32 -10.11
CA VAL A 35 -12.31 -13.70 -10.45
C VAL A 35 -12.39 -12.29 -9.87
N LYS A 36 -12.20 -12.17 -8.55
CA LYS A 36 -11.76 -10.93 -7.96
C LYS A 36 -10.39 -10.76 -8.58
N THR A 37 -10.36 -10.05 -9.71
CA THR A 37 -9.25 -9.12 -9.96
C THR A 37 -9.10 -8.39 -8.63
N GLY A 38 -8.16 -8.84 -7.80
CA GLY A 38 -8.09 -8.41 -6.41
C GLY A 38 -7.97 -6.90 -6.47
N ASN A 39 -8.94 -6.16 -5.91
CA ASN A 39 -9.16 -4.73 -6.15
C ASN A 39 -7.85 -3.95 -6.31
N ALA A 40 -7.33 -3.92 -7.54
CA ALA A 40 -6.01 -3.42 -7.81
C ALA A 40 -6.18 -1.93 -8.04
N THR A 41 -5.47 -1.15 -7.26
CA THR A 41 -5.57 0.30 -7.35
C THR A 41 -4.70 0.75 -8.52
N SER A 42 -5.34 1.35 -9.53
CA SER A 42 -4.63 1.88 -10.70
C SER A 42 -3.63 2.96 -10.27
N THR A 43 -2.41 2.89 -10.81
CA THR A 43 -1.37 3.90 -10.58
C THR A 43 -1.67 5.23 -11.29
N GLY A 44 -2.65 5.23 -12.20
CA GLY A 44 -2.94 6.33 -13.12
C GLY A 44 -2.10 6.32 -14.40
N PHE A 45 -1.16 5.38 -14.53
CA PHE A 45 -0.37 5.16 -15.74
C PHE A 45 -0.77 3.83 -16.40
N LYS A 46 -1.64 3.89 -17.42
CA LYS A 46 -2.19 2.69 -18.08
C LYS A 46 -1.13 1.68 -18.54
N LYS A 47 0.00 2.17 -19.09
CA LYS A 47 1.10 1.28 -19.52
C LYS A 47 1.77 0.57 -18.35
N LEU A 48 1.89 1.24 -17.20
CA LEU A 48 2.45 0.65 -15.99
C LEU A 48 1.49 -0.37 -15.40
N ASP A 49 0.21 -0.02 -15.27
CA ASP A 49 -0.85 -0.90 -14.75
C ASP A 49 -0.97 -2.18 -15.59
N ASN A 50 -0.79 -2.11 -16.90
CA ASN A 50 -0.77 -3.30 -17.76
C ASN A 50 0.38 -4.26 -17.46
N VAL A 51 1.50 -3.75 -16.95
CA VAL A 51 2.70 -4.56 -16.64
C VAL A 51 2.62 -5.12 -15.22
N ILE A 52 2.18 -4.32 -14.25
CA ILE A 52 2.20 -4.71 -12.83
C ILE A 52 0.83 -5.13 -12.27
N GLY A 53 -0.26 -4.92 -13.02
CA GLY A 53 -1.63 -5.20 -12.60
C GLY A 53 -2.28 -4.13 -11.72
N GLY A 54 -1.53 -3.08 -11.35
CA GLY A 54 -1.93 -2.06 -10.36
C GLY A 54 -1.29 -2.34 -8.98
N PHE A 55 -1.74 -1.60 -7.97
CA PHE A 55 -1.28 -1.77 -6.59
C PHE A 55 -2.25 -2.62 -5.78
N HIS A 56 -1.75 -3.62 -5.05
CA HIS A 56 -2.55 -4.46 -4.17
C HIS A 56 -2.26 -4.14 -2.70
N ASN A 57 -3.24 -4.43 -1.84
CA ASN A 57 -3.07 -4.23 -0.41
C ASN A 57 -2.00 -5.19 0.14
N GLY A 58 -1.03 -4.64 0.87
CA GLY A 58 0.11 -5.38 1.41
C GLY A 58 1.36 -5.33 0.53
N ASP A 59 1.30 -4.73 -0.66
CA ASP A 59 2.48 -4.57 -1.53
C ASP A 59 3.47 -3.55 -0.95
N LEU A 60 4.76 -3.93 -0.92
CA LEU A 60 5.87 -2.99 -0.73
C LEU A 60 6.56 -2.74 -2.08
N ILE A 61 6.33 -1.56 -2.64
CA ILE A 61 6.81 -1.20 -3.98
C ILE A 61 8.06 -0.33 -3.87
N THR A 62 9.17 -0.80 -4.43
CA THR A 62 10.45 -0.08 -4.44
C THR A 62 10.76 0.44 -5.84
N ILE A 63 11.16 1.72 -5.92
CA ILE A 63 11.52 2.38 -7.17
C ILE A 63 13.00 2.76 -7.13
N ALA A 64 13.81 2.03 -7.90
CA ALA A 64 15.24 2.31 -8.07
C ALA A 64 15.43 3.22 -9.29
N VAL A 65 15.76 4.49 -9.05
CA VAL A 65 15.92 5.53 -10.07
C VAL A 65 17.17 6.35 -9.77
N LYS A 66 17.93 6.73 -10.80
CA LYS A 66 19.14 7.56 -10.62
C LYS A 66 18.77 8.99 -10.16
N PRO A 67 19.66 9.69 -9.45
CA PRO A 67 19.45 11.10 -9.11
C PRO A 67 19.15 11.96 -10.34
N GLY A 68 18.24 12.94 -10.20
CA GLY A 68 17.85 13.84 -11.30
C GLY A 68 16.85 13.27 -12.31
N MET A 69 16.53 11.96 -12.29
CA MET A 69 15.58 11.35 -13.24
C MET A 69 14.10 11.50 -12.83
N GLY A 70 13.78 12.38 -11.88
CA GLY A 70 12.39 12.71 -11.54
C GLY A 70 11.69 11.74 -10.57
N LYS A 71 12.41 11.03 -9.69
CA LYS A 71 11.83 10.13 -8.67
C LYS A 71 10.69 10.81 -7.88
N THR A 72 10.92 12.02 -7.39
CA THR A 72 9.93 12.79 -6.61
C THR A 72 8.72 13.16 -7.47
N ALA A 73 8.94 13.66 -8.69
CA ALA A 73 7.87 14.03 -9.61
C ALA A 73 6.99 12.82 -9.98
N PHE A 74 7.60 11.65 -10.20
CA PHE A 74 6.88 10.41 -10.44
C PHE A 74 6.03 10.00 -9.24
N LEU A 75 6.61 9.97 -8.03
CA LEU A 75 5.89 9.65 -6.78
C LEU A 75 4.68 10.57 -6.55
N LEU A 76 4.86 11.88 -6.73
CA LEU A 76 3.78 12.86 -6.59
C LEU A 76 2.71 12.69 -7.67
N SER A 77 3.09 12.32 -8.89
CA SER A 77 2.12 12.06 -9.96
C SER A 77 1.26 10.84 -9.67
N VAL A 78 1.87 9.76 -9.15
CA VAL A 78 1.12 8.58 -8.67
C VAL A 78 0.20 8.97 -7.53
N ALA A 79 0.71 9.66 -6.51
CA ALA A 79 -0.10 10.11 -5.37
C ALA A 79 -1.28 11.00 -5.81
N ASN A 80 -1.05 11.94 -6.73
CA ASN A 80 -2.09 12.81 -7.25
C ASN A 80 -3.18 12.02 -8.00
N ASN A 81 -2.80 11.05 -8.84
CA ASN A 81 -3.77 10.18 -9.51
C ASN A 81 -4.61 9.39 -8.51
N LEU A 82 -3.98 8.83 -7.48
CA LEU A 82 -4.65 8.06 -6.44
C LEU A 82 -5.60 8.92 -5.60
N ALA A 83 -5.19 10.13 -5.21
CA ALA A 83 -6.00 11.03 -4.40
C ALA A 83 -7.19 11.58 -5.20
N ILE A 84 -6.95 12.09 -6.41
CA ILE A 84 -8.01 12.78 -7.18
C ILE A 84 -8.96 11.80 -7.86
N LYS A 85 -8.44 10.77 -8.53
CA LYS A 85 -9.29 9.89 -9.38
C LYS A 85 -9.98 8.81 -8.58
N ASN A 86 -9.32 8.33 -7.53
CA ASN A 86 -9.77 7.17 -6.78
C ASN A 86 -10.17 7.51 -5.32
N ASN A 87 -10.06 8.79 -4.93
CA ASN A 87 -10.45 9.32 -3.62
C ASN A 87 -9.78 8.60 -2.44
N PHE A 88 -8.55 8.11 -2.63
CA PHE A 88 -7.77 7.50 -1.56
C PHE A 88 -7.14 8.58 -0.67
N SER A 89 -7.14 8.34 0.64
CA SER A 89 -6.31 9.10 1.58
C SER A 89 -4.86 8.64 1.47
N ILE A 90 -3.93 9.59 1.30
CA ILE A 90 -2.52 9.29 1.03
C ILE A 90 -1.64 10.06 2.00
N ALA A 91 -0.68 9.36 2.60
CA ALA A 91 0.41 9.97 3.34
C ALA A 91 1.68 9.97 2.49
N VAL A 92 2.33 11.13 2.37
CA VAL A 92 3.62 11.28 1.68
C VAL A 92 4.68 11.64 2.70
N PHE A 93 5.71 10.81 2.78
CA PHE A 93 6.87 11.05 3.62
C PHE A 93 8.07 11.38 2.72
N THR A 94 8.69 12.53 2.94
CA THR A 94 9.92 12.94 2.27
C THR A 94 11.04 13.03 3.28
N SER A 95 12.23 12.59 2.88
CA SER A 95 13.47 12.72 3.64
C SER A 95 14.45 13.69 2.98
N GLU A 96 13.97 14.57 2.09
CA GLU A 96 14.75 15.78 1.76
C GLU A 96 14.85 16.62 3.04
N ARG A 97 16.07 16.81 3.56
CA ARG A 97 16.30 17.68 4.72
C ARG A 97 15.77 19.07 4.38
N SER A 98 14.70 19.50 5.03
CA SER A 98 14.46 20.92 5.22
C SER A 98 15.52 21.40 6.22
N SER A 99 16.69 21.83 5.75
CA SER A 99 17.51 22.75 6.53
C SER A 99 16.77 24.09 6.56
N GLN A 100 15.71 24.15 7.35
CA GLN A 100 15.14 25.40 7.80
C GLN A 100 15.90 25.77 9.08
N LYS A 101 17.03 26.44 8.86
CA LYS A 101 17.93 27.11 9.83
C LYS A 101 18.43 26.30 11.03
#